data_AF-A0A429I445-F1
#
_entry.id   AF-A0A429I445-F1
#
_cell.length_a   1.000
_cell.length_b   1.000
_cell.length_c   1.000
_cell.angle_alpha   90.00
_cell.angle_beta   90.00
_cell.angle_gamma   90.00
#
_symmetry.space_group_name_H-M   'P 1'
#
loop_
_entity.id
_entity.type
_entity.pdbx_description
1 polymer ?
#
loop_
_entity_poly.entity_id
_entity_poly.type
_entity_poly.pdbx_seq_one_letter_code
_entity_poly.pdbx_strand_id
1 'polypeptide(L)'
;MFLCHDGGGKVLLARRSAGARDEPGTWDCGAGALEFGESFEAAVTREVYEEYRATPLEIAQLGVRNVLRGDPVVSHWVAVVFAVRVRPDEVRIGEPHKFDELGW
;
A
#
# COMPACT_ATOMS: atom_id res chain seq x y z
N MET A 1 4.25 -3.56 -2.52
CA MET A 1 3.60 -2.26 -2.74
C MET A 1 2.36 -2.49 -3.59
N PHE A 2 1.27 -1.80 -3.29
CA PHE A 2 0.01 -1.96 -4.00
C PHE A 2 -0.72 -0.63 -4.17
N LEU A 3 -1.36 -0.47 -5.32
CA LEU A 3 -2.22 0.66 -5.66
C LEU A 3 -3.66 0.14 -5.73
N CYS A 4 -4.49 0.54 -4.77
CA CYS A 4 -5.91 0.18 -4.82
C CYS A 4 -6.65 1.10 -5.80
N HIS A 5 -7.59 0.55 -6.56
CA HIS A 5 -8.42 1.32 -7.49
C HIS A 5 -9.89 0.86 -7.45
N ASP A 6 -10.79 1.77 -7.84
CA ASP A 6 -12.25 1.51 -7.85
C ASP A 6 -12.71 0.80 -9.14
N GLY A 7 -11.85 0.76 -10.16
CA GLY A 7 -12.19 0.28 -11.50
C GLY A 7 -12.90 1.31 -12.39
N GLY A 8 -13.18 2.50 -11.85
CA GLY A 8 -13.72 3.68 -12.54
C GLY A 8 -12.67 4.76 -12.85
N GLY A 9 -11.39 4.47 -12.62
CA GLY A 9 -10.26 5.35 -12.92
C GLY A 9 -9.74 6.16 -11.73
N LYS A 10 -10.26 5.93 -10.52
CA LYS A 10 -9.75 6.52 -9.28
C LYS A 10 -8.81 5.56 -8.57
N VAL A 11 -7.86 6.11 -7.83
CA VAL A 11 -6.87 5.34 -7.08
C VAL A 11 -6.87 5.81 -5.63
N LEU A 12 -6.80 4.84 -4.73
CA LEU A 12 -6.75 5.13 -3.30
C LEU A 12 -5.33 5.53 -2.90
N LEU A 13 -5.21 6.66 -2.23
CA LEU A 13 -4.01 7.10 -1.54
C LEU A 13 -4.30 7.26 -0.05
N ALA A 14 -3.28 7.09 0.77
CA ALA A 14 -3.32 7.27 2.21
C ALA A 14 -2.40 8.41 2.63
N ARG A 15 -2.93 9.37 3.41
CA ARG A 15 -2.11 10.44 3.99
C ARG A 15 -1.42 9.90 5.23
N ARG A 16 -0.08 9.88 5.19
CA ARG A 16 0.77 9.36 6.26
C ARG A 16 0.64 10.21 7.51
N SER A 17 0.46 9.57 8.65
CA SER A 17 0.27 10.22 9.94
C SER A 17 1.56 10.89 10.44
N ALA A 18 1.43 11.74 11.46
CA ALA A 18 2.58 12.28 12.19
C ALA A 18 3.43 11.18 12.89
N GLY A 19 2.83 10.01 13.16
CA GLY A 19 3.50 8.85 13.76
C GLY A 19 4.13 7.91 12.74
N ALA A 20 3.97 8.17 11.44
CA ALA A 20 4.56 7.35 10.39
C ALA A 20 6.09 7.40 10.45
N ARG A 21 6.73 6.24 10.27
CA ARG A 21 8.20 6.09 10.33
C ARG A 21 8.93 7.03 9.36
N ASP A 22 8.39 7.15 8.16
CA ASP A 22 8.98 7.89 7.04
C ASP A 22 7.94 8.85 6.46
N GLU A 23 8.40 10.00 5.95
CA GLU A 23 7.62 10.99 5.18
C GLU A 23 6.23 11.37 5.74
N PRO A 24 6.11 11.82 7.01
CA PRO A 24 4.82 12.25 7.58
C PRO A 24 4.11 13.33 6.75
N GLY A 25 2.79 13.25 6.65
CA GLY A 25 1.94 14.23 5.95
C GLY A 25 1.89 14.09 4.42
N THR A 26 2.70 13.20 3.84
CA THR A 26 2.65 12.90 2.39
C THR A 26 1.54 11.90 2.07
N TRP A 27 1.12 11.86 0.80
CA TRP A 27 0.18 10.86 0.30
C TRP A 27 0.95 9.71 -0.35
N ASP A 28 0.60 8.49 0.01
CA ASP A 28 1.29 7.29 -0.44
C ASP A 28 0.27 6.20 -0.84
N CYS A 29 0.75 5.25 -1.61
CA CYS A 29 0.07 3.98 -1.81
C CYS A 29 0.36 3.02 -0.64
N GLY A 30 -0.33 1.88 -0.60
CA GLY A 30 -0.11 0.92 0.48
C GLY A 30 1.11 0.04 0.24
N ALA A 31 1.79 -0.37 1.31
CA ALA A 31 2.96 -1.24 1.20
C ALA A 31 3.33 -1.92 2.51
N GLY A 32 3.71 -3.19 2.40
CA GLY A 32 4.48 -3.85 3.44
C GLY A 32 5.41 -4.92 2.91
N ALA A 33 6.03 -5.63 3.85
CA ALA A 33 7.06 -6.61 3.58
C ALA A 33 6.44 -7.97 3.24
N LEU A 34 7.12 -8.73 2.40
CA LEU A 34 6.80 -10.14 2.19
C LEU A 34 7.26 -10.92 3.42
N GLU A 35 6.37 -11.72 4.01
CA GLU A 35 6.73 -12.62 5.09
C GLU A 35 7.36 -13.92 4.58
N PHE A 36 8.11 -14.61 5.44
CA PHE A 36 8.77 -15.86 5.06
C PHE A 36 7.73 -16.94 4.71
N GLY A 37 7.79 -17.44 3.47
CA GLY A 37 6.89 -18.48 2.97
C GLY A 37 5.58 -17.96 2.38
N GLU A 38 5.37 -16.65 2.36
CA GLU A 38 4.17 -16.02 1.79
C GLU A 38 4.28 -15.89 0.26
N SER A 39 3.17 -16.07 -0.48
CA SER A 39 3.11 -15.70 -1.90
C SER A 39 2.90 -14.19 -2.04
N PHE A 40 3.18 -13.62 -3.21
CA PHE A 40 2.95 -12.18 -3.40
C PHE A 40 1.48 -11.79 -3.25
N GLU A 41 0.56 -12.61 -3.74
CA GLU A 41 -0.88 -12.39 -3.65
C GLU A 41 -1.38 -12.48 -2.20
N ALA A 42 -0.84 -13.42 -1.42
CA ALA A 42 -1.14 -13.54 0.00
C ALA A 42 -0.66 -12.28 0.76
N ALA A 43 0.57 -11.82 0.49
CA ALA A 43 1.12 -10.61 1.08
C ALA A 43 0.30 -9.37 0.74
N VAL A 44 -0.02 -9.17 -0.53
CA VAL A 44 -0.85 -8.04 -0.97
C VAL A 44 -2.24 -8.10 -0.35
N THR A 45 -2.84 -9.29 -0.25
CA THR A 45 -4.16 -9.46 0.38
C THR A 45 -4.13 -9.10 1.85
N ARG A 46 -3.13 -9.58 2.59
CA ARG A 46 -2.94 -9.27 4.02
C ARG A 46 -2.74 -7.77 4.21
N GLU A 47 -1.81 -7.16 3.50
CA GLU A 47 -1.48 -5.74 3.66
C GLU A 47 -2.65 -4.83 3.27
N VAL A 48 -3.38 -5.12 2.18
CA VAL A 48 -4.59 -4.36 1.81
C VAL A 48 -5.64 -4.43 2.94
N TYR A 49 -5.79 -5.59 3.58
CA TYR A 49 -6.72 -5.73 4.69
C TYR A 49 -6.22 -5.04 5.97
N GLU A 50 -4.93 -5.14 6.27
CA GLU A 50 -4.31 -4.51 7.45
C GLU A 50 -4.37 -2.98 7.36
N GLU A 51 -4.00 -2.41 6.20
CA GLU A 51 -3.91 -0.96 6.00
C GLU A 51 -5.27 -0.33 5.68
N TYR A 52 -6.10 -0.97 4.84
CA TYR A 52 -7.33 -0.39 4.28
C TYR A 52 -8.63 -1.12 4.62
N ARG A 53 -8.57 -2.19 5.44
CA ARG A 53 -9.73 -2.99 5.86
C ARG A 53 -10.62 -3.47 4.70
N ALA A 54 -10.05 -3.54 3.50
CA ALA A 54 -10.74 -3.93 2.28
C ALA A 54 -10.32 -5.34 1.84
N THR A 55 -11.19 -6.01 1.09
CA THR A 55 -10.87 -7.30 0.46
C THR A 55 -10.57 -7.08 -1.03
N PRO A 56 -9.42 -7.54 -1.55
CA PRO A 56 -9.16 -7.53 -2.98
C PRO A 56 -10.24 -8.26 -3.78
N LEU A 57 -10.78 -7.60 -4.80
CA LEU A 57 -11.63 -8.21 -5.83
C LEU A 57 -10.80 -8.77 -6.99
N GLU A 58 -9.63 -8.17 -7.22
CA GLU A 58 -8.71 -8.52 -8.30
C GLU A 58 -7.31 -8.02 -7.92
N ILE A 59 -6.27 -8.81 -8.24
CA ILE A 59 -4.86 -8.47 -8.01
C ILE A 59 -4.13 -8.67 -9.33
N ALA A 60 -3.45 -7.63 -9.81
CA ALA A 60 -2.66 -7.68 -11.04
C ALA A 60 -1.25 -7.12 -10.80
N GLN A 61 -0.21 -7.88 -11.15
CA GLN A 61 1.16 -7.39 -11.05
C GLN A 61 1.44 -6.35 -12.15
N LEU A 62 1.91 -5.17 -11.75
CA LEU A 62 2.28 -4.08 -12.66
C LEU A 62 3.77 -4.12 -13.02
N GLY A 63 4.63 -4.60 -12.12
CA GLY A 63 6.06 -4.69 -12.38
C GLY A 63 6.91 -4.73 -11.12
N VAL A 64 8.19 -4.43 -11.28
CA VAL A 64 9.19 -4.43 -10.20
C VAL A 64 9.96 -3.11 -10.21
N ARG A 65 10.25 -2.57 -9.03
CA ARG A 65 11.02 -1.33 -8.85
C ARG A 65 12.21 -1.55 -7.93
N ASN A 66 13.33 -0.92 -8.28
CA ASN A 66 14.48 -0.74 -7.40
C ASN A 66 14.28 0.56 -6.61
N VAL A 67 14.15 0.49 -5.29
CA VAL A 67 13.85 1.64 -4.42
C VAL A 67 15.03 1.90 -3.50
N LEU A 68 15.73 3.01 -3.75
CA LEU A 68 16.84 3.52 -2.94
C LEU A 68 16.37 4.79 -2.24
N ARG A 69 16.47 4.84 -0.90
CA ARG A 69 16.05 6.02 -0.11
C ARG A 69 17.21 6.62 0.66
N GLY A 70 17.27 7.95 0.70
CA GLY A 70 18.29 8.75 1.38
C GLY A 70 19.49 9.11 0.49
N ASP A 71 20.21 10.17 0.89
CA ASP A 71 21.53 10.54 0.35
C ASP A 71 22.48 10.88 1.52
N PRO A 72 23.43 9.98 1.90
CA PRO A 72 23.68 8.67 1.29
C PRO A 72 22.55 7.67 1.53
N VAL A 73 22.49 6.58 0.74
CA VAL A 73 21.41 5.57 0.82
C VAL A 73 21.36 4.93 2.21
N VAL A 74 20.19 5.01 2.85
CA VAL A 74 19.92 4.44 4.19
C VAL A 74 18.97 3.24 4.15
N SER A 75 18.22 3.05 3.05
CA SER A 75 17.44 1.84 2.84
C SER A 75 17.35 1.47 1.36
N HIS A 76 17.31 0.17 1.08
CA HIS A 76 17.26 -0.40 -0.26
C HIS A 76 16.22 -1.51 -0.30
N TRP A 77 15.23 -1.38 -1.17
CA TRP A 77 14.13 -2.32 -1.34
C TRP A 77 13.96 -2.72 -2.81
N VAL A 78 13.56 -3.96 -3.03
CA VAL A 78 12.98 -4.42 -4.30
C VAL A 78 11.48 -4.49 -4.10
N ALA A 79 10.73 -3.62 -4.78
CA ALA A 79 9.28 -3.56 -4.66
C ALA A 79 8.63 -4.27 -5.84
N VAL A 80 7.89 -5.34 -5.57
CA VAL A 80 6.90 -5.88 -6.52
C VAL A 80 5.63 -5.05 -6.35
N VAL A 81 5.14 -4.51 -7.47
CA VAL A 81 4.05 -3.52 -7.50
C VAL A 81 2.79 -4.16 -8.06
N PHE A 82 1.68 -4.00 -7.37
CA PHE A 82 0.38 -4.55 -7.76
C PHE A 82 -0.68 -3.46 -7.92
N ALA A 83 -1.57 -3.62 -8.90
CA ALA A 83 -2.88 -2.98 -8.91
C ALA A 83 -3.88 -3.90 -8.21
N VAL A 84 -4.70 -3.32 -7.34
CA VAL A 84 -5.70 -4.07 -6.57
C VAL A 84 -7.06 -3.42 -6.73
N ARG A 85 -8.03 -4.14 -7.29
CA ARG A 85 -9.40 -3.64 -7.35
C ARG A 85 -10.08 -3.88 -6.01
N VAL A 86 -10.67 -2.85 -5.41
CA VAL A 86 -11.43 -2.97 -4.15
C VAL A 86 -12.76 -2.22 -4.26
N ARG A 87 -13.70 -2.48 -3.33
CA ARG A 87 -14.95 -1.72 -3.24
C ARG A 87 -14.74 -0.42 -2.44
N PRO A 88 -15.04 0.77 -3.00
CA PRO A 88 -14.79 2.02 -2.28
C PRO A 88 -15.52 2.19 -0.95
N ASP A 89 -16.70 1.59 -0.82
CA ASP A 89 -17.53 1.63 0.38
C ASP A 89 -17.01 0.74 1.52
N GLU A 90 -16.11 -0.21 1.25
CA GLU A 90 -15.49 -1.08 2.27
C GLU A 90 -14.22 -0.46 2.88
N VAL A 91 -13.55 0.44 2.16
CA VAL A 91 -12.23 0.96 2.56
C VAL A 91 -12.30 1.81 3.82
N ARG A 92 -11.49 1.48 4.83
CA ARG A 92 -11.35 2.22 6.11
C ARG A 92 -9.89 2.21 6.56
N ILE A 93 -9.48 3.20 7.34
CA ILE A 93 -8.12 3.19 7.94
C ILE A 93 -8.02 1.99 8.89
N GLY A 94 -7.16 1.05 8.56
CA GLY A 94 -6.88 -0.12 9.39
C GLY A 94 -5.77 0.10 10.40
N GLU A 95 -4.83 1.00 10.10
CA GLU A 95 -3.70 1.35 10.94
C GLU A 95 -3.66 2.86 11.23
N PRO A 96 -4.46 3.35 12.20
CA PRO A 96 -4.57 4.79 12.50
C PRO A 96 -3.28 5.41 13.06
N HIS A 97 -2.30 4.57 13.42
CA HIS A 97 -0.97 5.04 13.80
C HIS A 97 -0.08 5.32 12.59
N LYS A 98 -0.40 4.78 11.39
CA LYS A 98 0.33 5.04 10.14
C LYS A 98 -0.37 6.05 9.22
N PHE A 99 -1.69 6.14 9.26
CA PHE A 99 -2.47 6.97 8.33
C PHE A 99 -3.51 7.84 9.05
N ASP A 100 -3.61 9.09 8.63
CA ASP A 100 -4.61 10.05 9.13
C ASP A 100 -5.86 10.10 8.25
N GLU A 101 -5.72 9.76 6.97
CA GLU A 101 -6.76 9.98 5.95
C GLU A 101 -6.59 9.04 4.77
N LEU A 102 -7.72 8.69 4.12
CA LEU A 102 -7.76 7.95 2.85
C LEU A 102 -8.53 8.78 1.81
N GLY A 103 -8.06 8.80 0.57
CA GLY A 103 -8.66 9.58 -0.52
C GLY A 103 -8.60 8.85 -1.86
N TRP A 104 -9.63 9.03 -2.68
CA TRP A 104 -9.83 8.42 -4.01
C TRP A 104 -9.55 9.39 -5.17
#